data_AF-A0A7J7NK95-F1
#
_entry.id   AF-A0A7J7NK95-F1
#
_cell.length_a   1.000
_cell.length_b   1.000
_cell.length_c   1.000
_cell.angle_alpha   90.00
_cell.angle_beta   90.00
_cell.angle_gamma   90.00
#
_symmetry.space_group_name_H-M   'P 1'
#
loop_
_entity.id
_entity.type
_entity.pdbx_description
1 polymer ?
#
loop_
_entity_poly.entity_id
_entity_poly.type
_entity_poly.pdbx_seq_one_letter_code
_entity_poly.pdbx_strand_id
1 'polypeptide(L)'
;MSNLQNFLEELERTVSLLAFEDVSNCPVGELLDISQRLKTASEVNAAILTSQNHEKDPKLPSMLKMLIWAQNQLDEKTVYPRINDFSTGILEDPL
;
A
#
# COMPACT_ATOMS: atom_id res chain seq x y z
N MET A 1 22.91 13.11 14.55
CA MET A 1 23.20 12.28 15.75
C MET A 1 21.98 11.49 16.26
N SER A 2 20.73 11.87 15.95
CA SER A 2 19.51 11.17 16.41
C SER A 2 19.31 9.75 15.87
N ASN A 3 19.61 9.50 14.58
CA ASN A 3 19.30 8.20 13.95
C ASN A 3 20.10 7.02 14.53
N LEU A 4 21.38 7.23 14.89
CA LEU A 4 22.20 6.17 15.47
C LEU A 4 21.72 5.81 16.88
N GLN A 5 21.33 6.81 17.67
CA GLN A 5 20.83 6.59 19.03
C GLN A 5 19.55 5.75 19.02
N ASN A 6 18.60 6.10 18.13
CA ASN A 6 17.36 5.35 17.99
C ASN A 6 17.61 3.90 17.55
N PHE A 7 18.56 3.68 16.64
CA PHE A 7 18.93 2.34 16.20
C PHE A 7 19.52 1.50 17.33
N LEU A 8 20.41 2.07 18.14
CA LEU A 8 20.99 1.39 19.29
C LEU A 8 19.92 1.04 20.33
N GLU A 9 18.97 1.93 20.58
CA GLU A 9 17.84 1.66 21.48
C GLU A 9 16.96 0.52 20.97
N GLU A 10 16.62 0.49 19.67
CA GLU A 10 15.86 -0.62 19.08
C GLU A 10 16.63 -1.95 19.13
N LEU A 11 17.94 -1.91 18.93
CA LEU A 11 18.81 -3.09 19.03
C LEU A 11 18.84 -3.62 20.47
N GLU A 12 19.07 -2.75 21.46
CA GLU A 12 19.08 -3.10 22.88
C GLU A 12 17.75 -3.72 23.31
N ARG A 13 16.62 -3.11 22.90
CA ARG A 13 15.29 -3.67 23.11
C ARG A 13 15.18 -5.07 22.52
N THR A 14 15.56 -5.26 21.26
CA THR A 14 15.44 -6.57 20.61
C THR A 14 16.31 -7.63 21.27
N VAL A 15 17.57 -7.30 21.59
CA VAL A 15 18.51 -8.24 22.24
C VAL A 15 18.08 -8.56 23.67
N SER A 16 17.40 -7.65 24.37
CA SER A 16 16.89 -7.90 25.72
C SER A 16 15.93 -9.09 25.79
N LEU A 17 15.23 -9.43 24.70
CA LEU A 17 14.39 -10.64 24.61
C LEU A 17 15.18 -11.92 24.95
N LEU A 18 16.48 -11.95 24.63
CA LEU A 18 17.35 -13.10 24.88
C LEU A 18 17.71 -13.28 26.36
N ALA A 19 17.51 -12.25 27.19
CA ALA A 19 17.84 -12.28 28.61
C ALA A 19 16.72 -12.87 29.48
N PHE A 20 15.55 -13.16 28.91
CA PHE A 20 14.39 -13.70 29.64
C PHE A 20 14.14 -15.15 29.23
N GLU A 21 14.09 -16.06 30.20
CA GLU A 21 13.71 -17.47 29.95
C GLU A 21 12.23 -17.61 29.56
N ASP A 22 11.36 -16.82 30.21
CA ASP A 22 9.95 -16.69 29.84
C ASP A 22 9.69 -15.33 29.22
N VAL A 23 9.47 -15.33 27.91
CA VAL A 23 9.32 -14.11 27.12
C VAL A 23 8.02 -13.36 27.42
N SER A 24 7.03 -14.00 28.05
CA SER A 24 5.81 -13.33 28.49
C SER A 24 6.05 -12.33 29.63
N ASN A 25 7.14 -12.47 30.37
CA ASN A 25 7.57 -11.54 31.41
C ASN A 25 8.54 -10.46 30.89
N CYS A 26 8.88 -10.49 29.59
CA CYS A 26 9.77 -9.52 29.00
C CYS A 26 9.04 -8.18 28.77
N PRO A 27 9.60 -7.04 29.20
CA PRO A 27 8.97 -5.72 29.02
C PRO A 27 8.86 -5.29 27.55
N VAL A 28 9.51 -6.01 26.63
CA VAL A 28 9.45 -5.80 25.18
C VAL A 28 8.89 -7.01 24.42
N GLY A 29 8.13 -7.88 25.12
CA GLY A 29 7.53 -9.08 24.54
C GLY A 29 6.61 -8.79 23.35
N GLU A 30 6.08 -7.56 23.23
CA GLU A 30 5.28 -7.11 22.07
C GLU A 30 6.03 -7.23 20.73
N LEU A 31 7.36 -7.23 20.75
CA LEU A 31 8.17 -7.42 19.54
C LEU A 31 7.99 -8.82 18.92
N LEU A 32 7.51 -9.79 19.68
CA LEU A 32 7.21 -11.14 19.20
C LEU A 32 5.74 -11.35 18.80
N ASP A 33 4.90 -10.33 18.99
CA ASP A 33 3.47 -10.45 18.70
C ASP A 33 3.22 -10.71 17.20
N ILE A 34 2.14 -11.43 16.91
CA ILE A 34 1.73 -11.71 15.53
C ILE A 34 1.47 -10.42 14.74
N SER A 35 0.96 -9.37 15.39
CA SER A 35 0.75 -8.07 14.75
C SER A 35 2.05 -7.47 14.23
N GLN A 36 3.18 -7.64 14.93
CA GLN A 36 4.48 -7.16 14.49
C GLN A 36 4.93 -7.90 13.21
N ARG A 37 4.73 -9.23 13.15
CA ARG A 37 5.03 -10.02 11.94
C ARG A 37 4.18 -9.58 10.74
N LEU A 38 2.89 -9.29 10.96
CA LEU A 38 1.99 -8.80 9.92
C LEU A 38 2.39 -7.41 9.45
N LYS A 39 2.78 -6.51 10.37
CA LYS A 39 3.28 -5.17 10.05
C LYS A 39 4.55 -5.26 9.20
N THR A 40 5.55 -6.05 9.62
CA THR A 40 6.79 -6.25 8.86
C THR A 40 6.50 -6.83 7.47
N ALA A 41 5.61 -7.81 7.36
CA ALA A 41 5.22 -8.38 6.06
C ALA A 41 4.60 -7.31 5.13
N SER A 42 3.73 -6.44 5.66
CA SER A 42 3.12 -5.35 4.91
C SER A 42 4.16 -4.32 4.42
N GLU A 43 5.07 -3.91 5.30
CA GLU A 43 6.15 -2.96 4.98
C GLU A 43 7.11 -3.53 3.92
N VAL A 44 7.50 -4.80 4.06
CA VAL A 44 8.34 -5.52 3.10
C VAL A 44 7.62 -5.64 1.75
N ASN A 45 6.35 -6.01 1.73
CA ASN A 45 5.57 -6.10 0.49
C ASN A 45 5.51 -4.75 -0.23
N ALA A 46 5.23 -3.66 0.49
CA ALA A 46 5.21 -2.32 -0.07
C ALA A 46 6.59 -1.91 -0.64
N ALA A 47 7.68 -2.23 0.07
CA ALA A 47 9.04 -1.95 -0.39
C ALA A 47 9.41 -2.76 -1.64
N ILE A 48 9.01 -4.04 -1.70
CA ILE A 48 9.19 -4.89 -2.89
C ILE A 48 8.49 -4.28 -4.09
N LEU A 49 7.20 -3.94 -3.96
CA LEU A 49 6.41 -3.31 -5.04
C LEU A 49 7.07 -2.02 -5.52
N THR A 50 7.46 -1.16 -4.58
CA THR A 50 8.16 0.10 -4.88
C THR A 50 9.48 -0.13 -5.62
N SER A 51 10.28 -1.12 -5.18
CA SER A 51 11.57 -1.46 -5.83
C SER A 51 11.42 -2.06 -7.22
N GLN A 52 10.28 -2.70 -7.50
CA GLN A 52 9.93 -3.25 -8.80
C GLN A 52 9.29 -2.20 -9.74
N ASN A 53 9.28 -0.92 -9.36
CA ASN A 53 8.69 0.16 -10.13
C ASN A 53 7.18 -0.06 -10.42
N HIS A 54 6.53 -0.91 -9.63
CA HIS A 54 5.08 -0.92 -9.52
C HIS A 54 4.71 0.23 -8.60
N GLU A 55 3.82 1.11 -9.05
CA GLU A 55 3.25 2.12 -8.15
C GLU A 55 2.62 1.43 -6.95
N LYS A 56 2.82 2.02 -5.76
CA LYS A 56 2.29 1.51 -4.49
C LYS A 56 0.77 1.32 -4.54
N ASP A 57 0.11 2.12 -5.39
CA ASP A 57 -1.30 2.07 -5.70
C ASP A 57 -1.54 1.49 -7.10
N PRO A 58 -2.59 0.66 -7.29
CA PRO A 58 -2.95 0.16 -8.61
C PRO A 58 -3.33 1.33 -9.54
N LYS A 59 -2.73 1.35 -10.74
CA LYS A 59 -2.99 2.37 -11.77
C LYS A 59 -4.40 2.32 -12.35
N LEU A 60 -5.04 1.16 -12.29
CA LEU A 60 -6.34 0.95 -12.94
C LEU A 60 -7.45 1.84 -12.33
N PRO A 61 -7.63 1.93 -11.00
CA PRO A 61 -8.57 2.88 -10.40
C PRO A 61 -8.34 4.34 -10.78
N SER A 62 -7.09 4.81 -10.86
CA SER A 62 -6.81 6.21 -11.23
C SER A 62 -7.10 6.48 -12.70
N MET A 63 -6.76 5.54 -13.58
CA MET A 63 -7.10 5.59 -15.01
C MET A 63 -8.61 5.55 -15.25
N LEU A 64 -9.37 4.70 -14.54
CA LEU A 64 -10.83 4.64 -14.64
C LEU A 64 -11.48 5.96 -14.20
N LYS A 65 -11.00 6.57 -13.10
CA LYS A 65 -11.48 7.90 -12.68
C LYS A 65 -11.21 8.97 -13.73
N MET A 66 -10.03 8.95 -14.35
CA MET A 66 -9.66 9.88 -15.42
C MET A 66 -10.53 9.69 -16.67
N LEU A 67 -10.81 8.45 -17.05
CA LEU A 67 -11.71 8.11 -18.16
C LEU A 67 -13.13 8.64 -17.89
N ILE A 68 -13.70 8.36 -16.72
CA ILE A 68 -15.02 8.86 -16.34
C ILE A 68 -15.06 10.39 -16.40
N TRP A 69 -14.04 11.05 -15.84
CA TRP A 69 -13.94 12.51 -15.89
C TRP A 69 -13.90 13.03 -17.33
N ALA A 70 -13.09 12.44 -18.20
CA ALA A 70 -12.98 12.86 -19.60
C ALA A 70 -14.31 12.67 -20.35
N GLN A 71 -15.00 11.55 -20.13
CA GLN A 71 -16.33 11.30 -20.71
C GLN A 71 -17.34 12.36 -20.24
N ASN A 72 -17.39 12.68 -18.94
CA ASN A 72 -18.27 13.73 -18.42
C ASN A 72 -17.97 15.12 -19.02
N GLN A 73 -16.69 15.44 -19.28
CA GLN A 73 -16.31 16.69 -19.95
C GLN A 73 -16.71 16.74 -21.43
N LEU A 74 -16.77 15.58 -22.09
CA LEU A 74 -17.23 15.47 -23.47
C LEU A 74 -18.75 15.49 -23.56
N ASP A 75 -19.46 14.91 -22.59
CA ASP A 75 -20.93 14.90 -22.50
C ASP A 75 -21.51 16.34 -22.56
N GLU A 76 -20.78 17.33 -22.06
CA GLU A 76 -21.17 18.76 -22.11
C GLU A 76 -20.91 19.46 -23.45
N LYS A 77 -20.07 18.87 -24.32
CA LYS A 77 -19.48 19.57 -25.48
C LYS A 77 -19.84 18.96 -26.81
N THR A 78 -20.01 17.65 -26.88
CA THR A 78 -20.22 16.94 -28.13
C THR A 78 -20.92 15.61 -27.92
N VAL A 79 -21.51 15.13 -29.00
CA VAL A 79 -21.93 13.75 -29.14
C VAL A 79 -20.71 12.93 -29.56
N TYR A 80 -20.44 11.82 -28.88
CA TYR A 80 -19.28 10.96 -29.13
C TYR A 80 -19.56 9.52 -28.65
N PRO A 81 -18.82 8.51 -29.16
CA PRO A 81 -18.92 7.14 -28.67
C PRO A 81 -18.44 7.02 -27.23
N ARG A 82 -19.22 6.36 -26.37
CA ARG A 82 -19.02 6.33 -24.91
C ARG A 82 -18.86 4.90 -24.42
N ILE A 83 -17.99 4.70 -23.43
CA ILE A 83 -17.89 3.44 -22.69
C ILE A 83 -18.87 3.52 -21.53
N ASN A 84 -19.95 2.75 -21.62
CA ASN A 84 -20.95 2.62 -20.55
C ASN A 84 -20.68 1.42 -19.64
N ASP A 85 -20.09 0.35 -20.18
CA ASP A 85 -19.66 -0.83 -19.43
C ASP A 85 -18.13 -0.96 -19.44
N PHE A 86 -17.52 -0.66 -18.28
CA PHE A 86 -16.07 -0.75 -18.11
C PHE A 86 -15.54 -2.19 -18.08
N SER A 87 -16.40 -3.20 -17.89
CA SER A 87 -15.97 -4.60 -17.89
C SER A 87 -15.72 -5.13 -19.30
N THR A 88 -16.44 -4.61 -20.29
CA THR A 88 -16.27 -4.95 -21.71
C THR A 88 -15.39 -3.95 -22.44
N GLY A 89 -15.37 -2.68 -22.02
CA GLY A 89 -14.52 -1.64 -22.57
C GLY A 89 -14.87 -1.24 -24.01
N ILE A 90 -16.07 -1.59 -24.47
CA ILE A 90 -16.55 -1.30 -25.82
C ILE A 90 -17.05 0.15 -25.86
N LEU A 91 -16.67 0.88 -26.92
CA LEU A 91 -17.23 2.18 -27.23
C LEU A 91 -18.58 1.98 -27.93
N GLU A 92 -19.63 2.52 -27.34
CA GLU A 92 -20.97 2.49 -27.90
C GLU A 92 -21.24 3.82 -28.61
N ASP A 93 -21.66 3.75 -29.87
CA ASP A 93 -22.05 4.94 -30.61
C ASP A 93 -23.27 5.60 -29.94
N PRO A 94 -23.31 6.94 -29.92
CA PRO A 94 -24.43 7.67 -29.35
C PRO A 94 -25.70 7.46 -30.18
N LEU A 95 -26.81 7.21 -29.49
CA LEU A 95 -28.15 7.06 -30.09
C LEU A 95 -28.67 8.37 -30.70
#